data_AF-A0A2J8A3J9-F1
#
_entry.id   AF-A0A2J8A3J9-F1
#
_cell.length_a   1.000
_cell.length_b   1.000
_cell.length_c   1.000
_cell.angle_alpha   90.00
_cell.angle_beta   90.00
_cell.angle_gamma   90.00
#
_symmetry.space_group_name_H-M   'P 1'
#
loop_
_entity.id
_entity.type
_entity.pdbx_description
1 polymer ?
#
loop_
_entity_poly.entity_id
_entity_poly.type
_entity_poly.pdbx_seq_one_letter_code
_entity_poly.pdbx_strand_id
1 'polypeptide(L)'
;MLHKGRYAHRFYTRSGMLYERSAANQRYELLMPKRTSLRHRMPDADEGLLEFVAHLLTVDPRKRPTAADALKHPWLQQEYPSLEG
;
A
#
# COMPACT_ATOMS: atom_id res chain seq x y z
N MET A 1 -7.97 0.23 13.01
CA MET A 1 -7.14 -0.98 12.80
C MET A 1 -5.71 -0.80 13.32
N LEU A 2 -5.00 0.28 12.99
CA LEU A 2 -3.57 0.42 13.35
C LEU A 2 -3.28 0.43 14.85
N HIS A 3 -3.99 1.22 15.66
CA HIS A 3 -3.74 1.29 17.11
C HIS A 3 -4.04 0.00 17.89
N LYS A 4 -4.79 -0.94 17.31
CA LYS A 4 -5.15 -2.23 17.94
C LYS A 4 -4.15 -3.34 17.61
N GLY A 5 -3.17 -3.10 16.74
CA GLY A 5 -2.19 -4.10 16.35
C GLY A 5 -1.20 -4.38 17.48
N ARG A 6 -0.94 -5.65 17.79
CA ARG A 6 0.03 -6.10 18.82
C ARG A 6 1.39 -5.40 18.72
N TYR A 7 1.83 -5.14 17.49
CA TYR A 7 3.13 -4.54 17.19
C TYR A 7 3.06 -3.08 16.73
N ALA A 8 1.90 -2.42 16.84
CA ALA A 8 1.73 -1.05 16.34
C ALA A 8 2.73 -0.07 16.98
N HIS A 9 3.03 -0.24 18.27
CA HIS A 9 4.01 0.55 18.99
C HIS A 9 5.44 0.44 18.44
N ARG A 10 5.76 -0.53 17.58
CA ARG A 10 7.09 -0.68 16.96
C ARG A 10 7.27 0.20 15.73
N PHE A 11 6.17 0.68 15.16
CA PHE A 11 6.15 1.41 13.89
C PHE A 11 5.48 2.79 14.01
N TYR A 12 4.60 2.98 14.99
CA TYR A 12 3.80 4.19 15.14
C TYR A 12 4.05 4.87 16.50
N THR A 13 4.14 6.19 16.48
CA THR A 13 4.10 7.02 17.70
C THR A 13 2.70 7.00 18.33
N ARG A 14 2.59 7.53 19.56
CA ARG A 14 1.27 7.74 20.19
C ARG A 14 0.35 8.66 19.39
N SER A 15 0.92 9.59 18.61
CA SER A 15 0.19 10.47 17.69
C SER A 15 -0.12 9.83 16.32
N GLY A 16 0.26 8.57 16.09
CA GLY A 16 0.00 7.84 14.85
C GLY A 16 1.01 8.10 13.72
N MET A 17 2.12 8.78 14.00
CA MET A 17 3.19 9.02 13.02
C MET A 17 4.06 7.78 12.85
N LEU A 18 4.52 7.51 11.63
CA LEU A 18 5.48 6.43 11.37
C LEU A 18 6.89 6.83 11.77
N TYR A 19 7.64 5.87 12.30
CA TYR A 19 9.06 6.05 12.58
C TYR A 19 9.83 4.74 12.36
N GLU A 20 11.13 4.85 12.13
CA GLU A 20 12.04 3.71 12.08
C GLU A 20 13.28 3.97 12.95
N ARG A 21 13.97 2.90 13.36
CA ARG A 21 15.28 3.01 14.02
C ARG A 21 16.37 2.82 12.98
N SER A 22 17.14 3.87 12.71
CA SER A 22 18.25 3.81 11.77
C SER A 22 19.33 2.87 12.28
N ALA A 23 19.69 1.87 11.48
CA ALA A 23 20.76 0.93 11.82
C ALA A 23 22.13 1.64 11.89
N ALA A 24 22.33 2.67 11.07
CA ALA A 24 23.60 3.38 10.94
C ALA A 24 23.96 4.22 12.16
N ASN A 25 22.97 4.88 12.78
CA ASN A 25 23.21 5.85 13.87
C ASN A 25 22.41 5.54 15.15
N GLN A 26 21.60 4.47 15.15
CA GLN A 26 20.75 4.03 16.26
C GLN A 26 19.67 5.03 16.71
N ARG A 27 19.42 6.09 15.94
CA ARG A 27 18.39 7.11 16.22
C ARG A 27 17.05 6.69 15.64
N TYR A 28 15.98 7.26 16.20
CA TYR A 28 14.65 7.16 15.62
C TYR A 28 14.41 8.30 14.63
N GLU A 29 13.94 7.95 13.45
CA GLU A 29 13.70 8.88 12.33
C GLU A 29 12.21 8.83 11.96
N LEU A 30 11.58 10.00 11.83
CA LEU A 30 10.17 10.10 11.42
C LEU A 30 10.05 9.90 9.91
N LEU A 31 9.13 9.04 9.50
CA LEU A 31 8.85 8.77 8.10
C LEU A 31 7.73 9.68 7.61
N MET A 32 8.10 10.73 6.88
CA MET A 32 7.15 11.68 6.30
C MET A 32 6.75 11.26 4.88
N PRO A 33 5.44 11.20 4.56
CA PRO A 33 5.01 10.95 3.19
C PRO A 33 5.54 12.01 2.23
N LYS A 34 6.17 11.57 1.14
CA LYS A 34 6.54 12.49 0.05
C LYS A 34 5.29 12.90 -0.72
N ARG A 35 5.18 14.16 -1.13
CA ARG A 35 4.11 14.64 -2.02
C ARG A 35 4.33 14.04 -3.41
N THR A 36 3.49 13.07 -3.79
CA THR A 36 3.66 12.25 -4.99
C THR A 36 2.32 11.61 -5.37
N SER A 37 2.22 11.03 -6.57
CA SER A 37 1.04 10.28 -7.02
C SER A 37 1.38 8.81 -7.22
N LEU A 38 0.36 7.95 -7.27
CA LEU A 38 0.56 6.52 -7.51
C LEU A 38 1.26 6.26 -8.86
N ARG A 39 0.84 6.95 -9.92
CA ARG A 39 1.48 6.91 -11.24
C ARG A 39 2.97 7.27 -11.17
N HIS A 40 3.34 8.30 -10.43
CA HIS A 40 4.75 8.69 -10.30
C HIS A 40 5.58 7.64 -9.54
N ARG A 41 4.94 6.86 -8.66
CA ARG A 41 5.57 5.76 -7.92
C ARG A 41 5.60 4.45 -8.70
N MET A 42 4.81 4.32 -9.75
CA MET A 42 4.67 3.12 -10.57
C MET A 42 4.70 3.50 -12.06
N PRO A 43 5.87 3.94 -12.58
CA PRO A 43 5.97 4.49 -13.94
C PRO A 43 5.65 3.46 -15.02
N ASP A 44 5.93 2.17 -14.77
CA ASP A 44 5.72 1.08 -15.73
C ASP A 44 4.33 0.43 -15.61
N ALA A 45 3.49 0.91 -14.70
CA ALA A 45 2.15 0.36 -14.52
C ALA A 45 1.20 0.88 -15.59
N ASP A 46 0.51 -0.06 -16.25
CA ASP A 46 -0.61 0.27 -17.12
C ASP A 46 -1.77 0.90 -16.34
N GLU A 47 -2.73 1.48 -17.06
CA GLU A 47 -3.88 2.18 -16.46
C GLU A 47 -4.72 1.26 -15.56
N GLY A 48 -4.93 0.00 -15.99
CA GLY A 48 -5.72 -0.96 -15.23
C GLY A 48 -5.03 -1.39 -13.94
N LEU A 49 -3.71 -1.55 -13.95
CA LEU A 49 -2.93 -1.85 -12.75
C LEU A 49 -2.96 -0.68 -11.78
N LEU A 50 -2.79 0.55 -12.28
CA LEU A 50 -2.87 1.75 -11.45
C LEU A 50 -4.25 1.90 -10.81
N GLU A 51 -5.31 1.64 -11.55
CA GLU A 51 -6.69 1.68 -11.05
C GLU A 51 -6.92 0.58 -10.00
N PHE A 52 -6.47 -0.65 -10.26
CA PHE A 52 -6.54 -1.75 -9.31
C PHE A 52 -5.82 -1.45 -7.99
N VAL A 53 -4.58 -0.95 -8.06
CA VAL A 53 -3.81 -0.62 -6.85
C VAL A 53 -4.45 0.56 -6.10
N ALA A 54 -4.99 1.55 -6.82
CA ALA A 54 -5.74 2.64 -6.19
C ALA A 54 -6.99 2.12 -5.46
N HIS A 55 -7.71 1.16 -6.05
CA HIS A 55 -8.86 0.50 -5.44
C HIS A 55 -8.49 -0.19 -4.10
N LEU A 56 -7.36 -0.92 -4.07
CA LEU A 56 -6.84 -1.56 -2.86
C LEU A 56 -6.40 -0.56 -1.78
N LEU A 57 -5.81 0.56 -2.20
CA LEU A 57 -5.28 1.61 -1.32
C LEU A 57 -6.35 2.62 -0.86
N THR A 58 -7.64 2.27 -0.94
CA THR A 58 -8.74 3.09 -0.42
C THR A 58 -8.50 3.47 1.05
N VAL A 59 -8.48 4.78 1.30
CA VAL A 59 -8.12 5.38 2.60
C VAL A 59 -9.14 5.04 3.67
N ASP A 60 -10.44 5.19 3.38
CA ASP A 60 -11.50 4.81 4.32
C ASP A 60 -11.58 3.27 4.38
N PRO A 61 -11.22 2.64 5.51
CA PRO A 61 -11.22 1.18 5.61
C PRO A 61 -12.61 0.57 5.44
N ARG A 62 -13.70 1.34 5.64
CA ARG A 62 -15.07 0.85 5.44
C ARG A 62 -15.46 0.79 3.97
N LYS A 63 -14.77 1.54 3.11
CA LYS A 63 -14.97 1.55 1.65
C LYS A 63 -13.93 0.70 0.92
N ARG A 64 -12.91 0.23 1.62
CA ARG A 64 -11.84 -0.60 1.05
C ARG A 64 -12.41 -1.97 0.66
N PRO A 65 -12.09 -2.49 -0.53
CA PRO A 65 -12.56 -3.79 -0.96
C PRO A 65 -12.07 -4.90 -0.03
N THR A 66 -12.87 -5.96 0.10
CA THR A 66 -12.39 -7.23 0.65
C THR A 66 -11.48 -7.92 -0.37
N ALA A 67 -10.72 -8.93 0.06
CA ALA A 67 -9.93 -9.74 -0.85
C ALA A 67 -10.82 -10.40 -1.94
N ALA A 68 -12.00 -10.87 -1.56
CA ALA A 68 -12.95 -11.48 -2.50
C ALA A 68 -13.50 -10.47 -3.53
N ASP A 69 -13.68 -9.21 -3.14
CA ASP A 69 -14.11 -8.16 -4.09
C ASP A 69 -12.98 -7.71 -4.99
N ALA A 70 -11.76 -7.59 -4.47
CA ALA A 70 -10.57 -7.26 -5.25
C ALA A 70 -10.29 -8.28 -6.36
N LEU A 71 -10.53 -9.57 -6.11
CA LEU A 71 -10.36 -10.62 -7.12
C LEU A 71 -11.30 -10.47 -8.34
N LYS A 72 -12.42 -9.76 -8.19
CA LYS A 72 -13.38 -9.51 -9.27
C LYS A 72 -12.98 -8.32 -10.15
N HIS A 73 -11.86 -7.66 -9.86
CA HIS A 73 -11.44 -6.47 -10.55
C HIS A 73 -11.09 -6.75 -12.03
N PRO A 74 -11.52 -5.91 -13.00
CA PRO A 74 -11.30 -6.16 -14.42
C PRO A 74 -9.84 -6.40 -14.79
N TRP A 75 -8.90 -5.70 -14.14
CA TRP A 75 -7.47 -5.88 -14.38
C TRP A 75 -6.98 -7.33 -14.16
N LEU A 76 -7.58 -8.08 -13.22
CA LEU A 76 -7.24 -9.48 -12.97
C LEU A 76 -8.00 -10.48 -13.87
N GLN A 77 -9.06 -10.02 -14.53
CA GLN A 77 -9.89 -10.86 -15.40
C GLN A 77 -9.38 -10.87 -16.85
N GLN A 78 -8.25 -10.21 -17.11
CA GLN A 78 -7.59 -10.22 -18.40
C GLN A 78 -6.96 -11.61 -18.64
N GLU A 79 -7.11 -12.14 -19.85
CA GLU A 79 -6.37 -13.33 -20.26
C GLU A 79 -4.90 -12.94 -20.43
N TYR A 80 -4.09 -13.32 -19.45
CA TYR A 80 -2.65 -13.22 -19.60
C TYR A 80 -2.19 -14.35 -20.53
N PRO A 81 -1.34 -14.06 -21.53
CA PRO A 81 -0.75 -15.11 -22.33
C PRO A 81 -0.08 -16.11 -21.39
N SER A 82 -0.41 -17.38 -21.57
CA SER A 82 0.28 -18.45 -20.87
C SER A 82 1.77 -18.32 -21.18
N LEU A 83 2.59 -18.39 -20.14
CA LEU A 83 4.05 -18.51 -20.28
C LEU A 83 4.37 -19.93 -20.78
N GLU A 84 3.86 -20.31 -21.95
CA GLU A 84 4.33 -21.52 -22.62
C GLU A 84 5.68 -21.19 -23.27
N GLY A 85 6.70 -21.89 -22.78
CA GLY A 85 8.07 -21.87 -23.30
C GLY A 85 8.36 -23.05 -24.19
#